data_AF-A0A818RVU1-F1
#
_entry.id   AF-A0A818RVU1-F1
#
_cell.length_a   1.000
_cell.length_b   1.000
_cell.length_c   1.000
_cell.angle_alpha   90.00
_cell.angle_beta   90.00
_cell.angle_gamma   90.00
#
_symmetry.space_group_name_H-M   'P 1'
#
loop_
_entity.id
_entity.type
_entity.pdbx_description
1 polymer ?
#
loop_
_entity_poly.entity_id
_entity_poly.type
_entity_poly.pdbx_seq_one_letter_code
_entity_poly.pdbx_strand_id
1 'polypeptide(L)' 'MKIAIGACGGITTSQLVQLMQFLPSDDDKLELAKTAYGYVRDPDSYSTNVGEAFSYDDTQAQLHAYIHRY' A
#
# COMPACT_ATOMS: atom_id res chain seq x y z
N MET A 1 2.41 9.64 19.70
CA MET A 1 2.40 9.05 18.35
C MET A 1 2.28 10.19 17.34
N LYS A 2 3.39 10.65 16.75
CA LYS A 2 3.42 11.76 15.79
C LYS A 2 3.36 11.16 14.39
N ILE A 3 2.19 11.18 13.75
CA ILE A 3 2.10 10.91 12.32
C ILE A 3 2.53 12.21 11.64
N ALA A 4 3.80 12.27 11.23
CA ALA A 4 4.34 13.39 10.46
C ALA A 4 3.76 13.30 9.05
N ILE A 5 2.67 14.02 8.80
CA ILE A 5 2.13 14.21 7.46
C ILE A 5 3.00 15.28 6.80
N GLY A 6 4.14 14.85 6.25
CA GLY A 6 5.12 15.69 5.60
C GLY A 6 4.64 16.17 4.23
N ALA A 7 4.14 17.41 4.21
CA ALA A 7 4.16 18.40 3.13
C ALA A 7 4.35 17.89 1.68
N CYS A 8 3.31 18.16 0.87
CA CYS A 8 3.20 18.08 -0.60
C CYS A 8 2.61 16.77 -1.18
N GLY A 9 1.27 16.78 -1.34
CA GLY A 9 0.54 16.19 -2.48
C GLY A 9 0.16 14.70 -2.47
N GLY A 10 0.91 13.82 -1.79
CA GLY A 10 0.68 12.37 -1.85
C GLY A 10 0.86 11.69 -0.49
N ILE A 11 0.32 10.48 -0.36
CA ILE A 11 0.50 9.63 0.82
C ILE A 11 1.85 8.91 0.71
N THR A 12 2.55 8.66 1.81
CA THR A 12 3.74 7.80 1.77
C THR A 12 3.35 6.33 1.90
N THR A 13 4.21 5.44 1.39
CA THR A 13 4.02 4.00 1.53
C THR A 13 3.82 3.59 3.00
N SER A 14 4.59 4.16 3.92
CA SER A 14 4.44 3.84 5.35
C SER A 14 3.09 4.30 5.93
N GLN A 15 2.54 5.42 5.47
CA GLN A 15 1.21 5.89 5.87
C GLN A 15 0.11 4.98 5.31
N LEU A 16 0.27 4.53 4.06
CA LEU A 16 -0.63 3.56 3.44
C LEU A 16 -0.65 2.24 4.22
N VAL A 17 0.52 1.71 4.59
CA VAL A 17 0.63 0.49 5.40
C VAL A 17 -0.08 0.64 6.75
N GLN A 18 0.06 1.80 7.40
CA GLN A 18 -0.67 2.09 8.64
C GLN A 18 -2.19 2.07 8.42
N LEU A 19 -2.70 2.58 7.31
CA LEU A 19 -4.13 2.52 6.97
C LEU A 19 -4.59 1.09 6.72
N MET A 20 -3.78 0.29 6.01
CA MET A 20 -4.07 -1.12 5.73
C MET A 20 -4.17 -1.98 7.00
N GLN A 21 -3.48 -1.61 8.08
CA GLN A 21 -3.59 -2.30 9.37
C GLN A 21 -4.97 -2.17 10.03
N PHE A 22 -5.78 -1.17 9.65
CA PHE A 22 -7.14 -1.01 10.16
C PHE A 22 -8.19 -1.77 9.34
N LEU A 23 -7.80 -2.33 8.19
CA LEU A 23 -8.71 -3.07 7.33
C LEU A 23 -8.79 -4.54 7.77
N PRO A 24 -10.01 -5.11 7.86
CA PRO A 24 -10.23 -6.43 8.45
C PRO A 24 -9.86 -7.57 7.51
N SER A 25 -9.87 -7.35 6.20
CA SER A 25 -9.56 -8.37 5.19
C SER A 25 -8.43 -7.93 4.27
N ASP A 26 -7.70 -8.92 3.74
CA ASP A 26 -6.66 -8.66 2.74
C ASP A 26 -7.23 -8.21 1.40
N ASP A 27 -8.48 -8.58 1.08
CA ASP A 27 -9.16 -8.09 -0.13
C ASP A 27 -9.41 -6.58 -0.05
N ASP A 28 -9.89 -6.08 1.11
CA ASP A 28 -10.06 -4.64 1.33
C ASP A 28 -8.71 -3.90 1.24
N LYS A 29 -7.67 -4.49 1.83
CA LYS A 29 -6.29 -3.96 1.75
C LYS A 29 -5.80 -3.90 0.30
N LEU A 30 -6.13 -4.91 -0.49
CA LEU A 30 -5.71 -5.02 -1.89
C LEU A 30 -6.40 -3.95 -2.75
N GLU A 31 -7.68 -3.70 -2.52
CA GLU A 31 -8.43 -2.63 -3.20
C GLU A 31 -7.86 -1.25 -2.85
N LEU A 32 -7.60 -1.00 -1.57
CA LEU A 32 -6.97 0.24 -1.11
C LEU A 32 -5.56 0.41 -1.71
N ALA A 33 -4.75 -0.65 -1.72
CA ALA A 33 -3.41 -0.64 -2.29
C ALA A 33 -3.44 -0.28 -3.78
N LYS A 34 -4.22 -1.01 -4.59
CA LYS A 34 -4.36 -0.74 -6.04
C LYS A 34 -4.76 0.70 -6.33
N THR A 35 -5.70 1.24 -5.53
CA THR A 35 -6.17 2.63 -5.65
C THR A 35 -5.08 3.62 -5.27
N ALA A 36 -4.36 3.37 -4.18
CA ALA A 36 -3.33 4.26 -3.66
C ALA A 36 -2.05 4.26 -4.52
N TYR A 37 -1.78 3.20 -5.30
CA TYR A 37 -0.55 3.04 -6.08
C TYR A 37 -0.18 4.28 -6.92
N GLY A 38 -1.17 4.90 -7.58
CA GLY A 38 -0.96 6.11 -8.40
C GLY A 38 -0.79 7.42 -7.61
N TYR A 39 -0.97 7.39 -6.30
CA TYR A 39 -0.93 8.58 -5.41
C TYR A 39 0.19 8.51 -4.37
N VAL A 40 0.97 7.42 -4.36
CA VAL A 40 2.10 7.28 -3.44
C VAL A 40 3.30 8.06 -3.93
N ARG A 41 3.97 8.74 -2.99
CA ARG A 41 5.12 9.61 -3.28
C ARG A 41 6.45 8.86 -3.41
N ASP A 42 6.55 7.68 -2.81
CA ASP A 42 7.73 6.81 -2.76
C ASP A 42 7.46 5.44 -3.41
N PRO A 43 7.25 5.38 -4.74
CA PRO A 43 6.90 4.14 -5.44
C PRO A 43 8.00 3.06 -5.35
N ASP A 44 9.28 3.45 -5.23
CA ASP A 44 10.40 2.51 -5.08
C ASP A 44 10.26 1.61 -3.85
N SER A 45 9.65 2.14 -2.78
CA SER A 45 9.46 1.43 -1.51
C SER A 45 8.11 0.68 -1.48
N TYR A 46 7.23 0.95 -2.45
CA TYR A 46 5.83 0.52 -2.42
C TYR A 46 5.69 -1.00 -2.43
N SER A 47 6.29 -1.68 -3.41
CA SER A 47 6.08 -3.12 -3.60
C SER A 47 6.51 -3.95 -2.38
N THR A 48 7.62 -3.59 -1.73
CA THR A 48 8.13 -4.31 -0.56
C THR A 48 7.25 -4.05 0.66
N ASN A 49 7.07 -2.77 1.03
CA ASN A 49 6.39 -2.41 2.28
C ASN A 49 4.89 -2.71 2.26
N VAL A 50 4.21 -2.53 1.11
CA VAL A 50 2.78 -2.84 0.98
C VAL A 50 2.57 -4.34 0.88
N GLY A 51 3.49 -5.07 0.24
CA GLY A 51 3.49 -6.54 0.22
C GLY A 51 3.48 -7.13 1.63
N GLU A 52 4.35 -6.65 2.51
CA GLU A 52 4.44 -7.10 3.92
C GLU A 52 3.17 -6.83 4.75
N ALA A 53 2.25 -5.97 4.30
CA ALA A 53 1.00 -5.68 5.01
C ALA A 53 -0.11 -6.73 4.78
N PHE A 54 0.07 -7.59 3.78
CA PHE A 54 -0.83 -8.71 3.50
C PHE A 54 -0.47 -9.93 4.34
N SER A 55 -1.51 -10.67 4.74
CA SER A 55 -1.39 -11.93 5.47
C SER A 55 -1.30 -13.14 4.54
N TYR A 56 -1.69 -13.02 3.27
CA TYR A 56 -1.71 -14.11 2.30
C TYR A 56 -0.80 -13.83 1.10
N ASP A 57 -0.09 -14.86 0.64
CA ASP A 57 0.80 -14.77 -0.53
C ASP A 57 0.00 -14.51 -1.83
N ASP A 58 -1.23 -15.02 -1.92
CA ASP A 58 -2.11 -14.82 -3.08
C ASP A 58 -2.48 -13.35 -3.29
N THR A 59 -2.76 -12.61 -2.22
CA THR A 59 -3.10 -11.17 -2.28
C THR A 59 -1.87 -10.33 -2.59
N GLN A 60 -0.68 -10.71 -2.08
CA GLN A 60 0.59 -10.12 -2.49
C GLN A 60 0.87 -10.32 -3.99
N ALA A 61 0.68 -11.54 -4.50
CA ALA A 61 0.89 -11.87 -5.90
C ALA A 61 -0.05 -11.06 -6.81
N GLN A 62 -1.31 -10.87 -6.40
CA GLN A 62 -2.27 -10.03 -7.13
C GLN A 62 -1.85 -8.55 -7.18
N LEU A 63 -1.30 -8.01 -6.09
CA LEU A 63 -0.76 -6.65 -6.09
C LEU A 63 0.45 -6.54 -7.02
N HIS A 64 1.37 -7.50 -6.94
CA HIS A 64 2.57 -7.51 -7.79
C HIS A 64 2.22 -7.61 -9.28
N ALA A 65 1.23 -8.44 -9.65
CA ALA A 65 0.72 -8.53 -11.01
C ALA A 65 0.06 -7.22 -11.48
N TYR A 66 -0.65 -6.52 -10.60
CA TYR A 66 -1.23 -5.21 -10.91
C TYR A 66 -0.14 -4.17 -11.20
N ILE A 67 0.87 -4.08 -10.33
CA ILE A 67 2.01 -3.16 -10.48
C ILE A 67 2.75 -3.41 -11.79
N HIS A 68 3.01 -4.67 -12.15
CA HIS A 68 3.74 -5.01 -13.38
C HIS A 68 2.97 -4.69 -14.67
N ARG A 69 1.65 -4.53 -14.60
CA ARG A 69 0.78 -4.25 -15.75
C ARG A 69 0.51 -2.76 -15.97
N TYR A 70 0.79 -1.93 -14.97
CA TYR A 70 0.52 -0.49 -14.94
C TYR A 70 1.76 0.31 -15.37
#